data_AF-E0XE72-F1
#
_entry.id   AF-E0XE72-F1
#
_cell.length_a   1.000
_cell.length_b   1.000
_cell.length_c   1.000
_cell.angle_alpha   90.00
_cell.angle_beta   90.00
_cell.angle_gamma   90.00
#
_symmetry.space_group_name_H-M   'P 1'
#
loop_
_entity.id
_entity.type
_entity.pdbx_description
1 polymer ?
#
loop_
_entity_poly.entity_id
_entity_poly.type
_entity_poly.pdbx_seq_one_letter_code
_entity_poly.pdbx_strand_id
1 'polypeptide(L)'
;KKIRRLGTLPGLSTKSECDLRKKPPPWKQSQYFIRLKEKQRMSLHYGLTERQLLKYVRIAGKAKGETSRVLLQLLEMRLDNILFRLGMVTTLPGARQLVTHRHILVNGRIVDIPSYRCKPQDTIEARDDQSRALIQKYIAA
;
A
#
# COMPACT_ATOMS: atom_id res chain seq x y z
N LYS A 1 -13.46 -7.84 -8.00
CA LYS A 1 -14.14 -8.77 -7.06
C LYS A 1 -13.97 -8.38 -5.59
N LYS A 2 -12.73 -8.16 -5.09
CA LYS A 2 -12.46 -7.83 -3.67
C LYS A 2 -13.07 -6.50 -3.22
N ILE A 3 -12.95 -5.44 -4.02
CA ILE A 3 -13.58 -4.12 -3.79
C ILE A 3 -15.10 -4.26 -3.57
N ARG A 4 -15.79 -5.08 -4.39
CA ARG A 4 -17.24 -5.32 -4.23
C ARG A 4 -17.65 -5.84 -2.85
N ARG A 5 -16.77 -6.62 -2.20
CA ARG A 5 -17.03 -7.27 -0.89
C ARG A 5 -16.58 -6.40 0.28
N LEU A 6 -15.45 -5.71 0.12
CA LEU A 6 -14.78 -5.00 1.22
C LEU A 6 -15.08 -3.50 1.21
N GLY A 7 -15.51 -2.93 0.08
CA GLY A 7 -15.68 -1.49 -0.11
C GLY A 7 -14.49 -0.85 -0.82
N THR A 8 -14.33 0.45 -0.65
CA THR A 8 -13.31 1.27 -1.29
C THR A 8 -11.89 0.87 -0.85
N LEU A 9 -10.99 0.72 -1.82
CA LEU A 9 -9.58 0.37 -1.61
C LEU A 9 -8.74 1.24 -2.56
N PRO A 10 -8.41 2.48 -2.18
CA PRO A 10 -7.78 3.44 -3.09
C PRO A 10 -6.43 2.96 -3.59
N GLY A 11 -5.64 2.30 -2.73
CA GLY A 11 -4.37 1.71 -3.10
C GLY A 11 -4.41 0.62 -4.17
N LEU A 12 -5.58 -0.02 -4.41
CA LEU A 12 -5.71 -1.13 -5.36
C LEU A 12 -6.24 -0.70 -6.73
N SER A 13 -7.12 0.31 -6.77
CA SER A 13 -7.73 0.78 -8.00
C SER A 13 -8.27 2.19 -7.83
N THR A 14 -8.08 3.02 -8.86
CA THR A 14 -8.65 4.36 -8.97
C THR A 14 -10.12 4.37 -9.39
N LYS A 15 -10.64 3.24 -9.87
CA LYS A 15 -12.05 3.14 -10.28
C LYS A 15 -12.96 3.27 -9.05
N SER A 16 -13.84 4.27 -9.07
CA SER A 16 -14.79 4.53 -8.00
C SER A 16 -15.97 3.55 -8.02
N GLU A 17 -16.77 3.59 -6.96
CA GLU A 17 -17.84 2.64 -6.63
C GLU A 17 -18.99 2.56 -7.67
N CYS A 18 -19.00 3.44 -8.68
CA CYS A 18 -20.08 3.61 -9.66
C CYS A 18 -20.41 2.36 -10.50
N ASP A 19 -19.51 1.38 -10.60
CA ASP A 19 -19.72 0.12 -11.34
C ASP A 19 -20.17 -1.08 -10.48
N LEU A 20 -20.55 -0.87 -9.22
CA LEU A 20 -20.79 -1.94 -8.24
C LEU A 20 -22.28 -2.22 -7.99
N ARG A 21 -23.00 -2.64 -9.05
CA ARG A 21 -24.45 -2.90 -9.05
C ARG A 21 -24.98 -4.06 -8.16
N LYS A 22 -24.19 -4.62 -7.22
CA LYS A 22 -24.67 -5.66 -6.28
C LYS A 22 -24.01 -5.51 -4.90
N LYS A 23 -24.70 -4.87 -3.95
CA LYS A 23 -24.37 -4.94 -2.52
C LYS A 23 -24.73 -6.35 -2.01
N PRO A 24 -23.86 -7.04 -1.24
CA PRO A 24 -24.21 -8.33 -0.67
C PRO A 24 -25.39 -8.17 0.30
N PRO A 25 -26.24 -9.20 0.45
CA PRO A 25 -27.40 -9.14 1.34
C PRO A 25 -26.96 -8.85 2.78
N PRO A 26 -27.76 -8.09 3.56
CA PRO A 26 -27.42 -7.71 4.92
C PRO A 26 -27.54 -8.92 5.85
N TRP A 27 -26.50 -9.74 5.93
CA TRP A 27 -26.37 -10.74 6.99
C TRP A 27 -25.95 -10.04 8.28
N LYS A 28 -26.47 -10.49 9.44
CA LYS A 28 -26.04 -10.01 10.76
C LYS A 28 -24.52 -10.21 10.87
N GLN A 29 -23.78 -9.12 10.98
CA GLN A 29 -22.33 -9.17 11.07
C GLN A 29 -21.92 -9.51 12.49
N SER A 30 -21.27 -10.66 12.67
CA SER A 30 -20.65 -10.99 13.95
C SER A 30 -19.45 -10.06 14.21
N GLN A 31 -19.10 -9.86 15.49
CA GLN A 31 -17.91 -9.07 15.85
C GLN A 31 -16.63 -9.62 15.20
N TYR A 32 -16.52 -10.95 15.08
CA TYR A 32 -15.43 -11.60 14.37
C TYR A 32 -15.38 -11.22 12.89
N PHE A 33 -16.53 -11.22 12.20
CA PHE A 33 -16.60 -10.85 10.79
C PHE A 33 -16.14 -9.41 10.56
N ILE A 34 -16.51 -8.48 11.45
CA ILE A 34 -16.09 -7.07 11.38
C ILE A 34 -14.56 -6.99 11.49
N ARG A 35 -13.95 -7.64 12.48
CA ARG A 35 -12.49 -7.66 12.68
C ARG A 35 -11.78 -8.30 11.48
N LEU A 36 -12.31 -9.40 10.97
CA LEU A 36 -11.77 -10.09 9.80
C LEU A 36 -11.82 -9.20 8.55
N LYS A 37 -12.95 -8.51 8.32
CA LYS A 37 -13.13 -7.59 7.20
C LYS A 37 -12.09 -6.47 7.24
N GLU A 38 -11.86 -5.90 8.43
CA GLU A 38 -10.89 -4.82 8.60
C GLU A 38 -9.45 -5.29 8.39
N LYS A 39 -9.09 -6.48 8.91
CA LYS A 39 -7.81 -7.14 8.61
C LYS A 39 -7.61 -7.32 7.10
N GLN A 40 -8.64 -7.80 6.40
CA GLN A 40 -8.57 -8.04 4.95
C GLN A 40 -8.47 -6.73 4.15
N ARG A 41 -9.17 -5.68 4.57
CA ARG A 41 -9.04 -4.34 3.98
C ARG A 41 -7.61 -3.84 4.06
N MET A 42 -7.02 -3.87 5.26
CA MET A 42 -5.64 -3.47 5.49
C MET A 42 -4.65 -4.28 4.64
N SER A 43 -4.78 -5.62 4.66
CA SER A 43 -3.91 -6.51 3.89
C SER A 43 -3.96 -6.20 2.39
N LEU A 44 -5.15 -5.92 1.85
CA LEU A 44 -5.32 -5.66 0.42
C LEU A 44 -4.97 -4.24 0.02
N HIS A 45 -5.20 -3.27 0.90
CA HIS A 45 -4.82 -1.89 0.67
C HIS A 45 -3.30 -1.82 0.45
N TYR A 46 -2.50 -2.28 1.40
CA TYR A 46 -1.04 -2.25 1.30
C TYR A 46 -0.44 -3.44 0.51
N GLY A 47 -1.28 -4.33 -0.05
CA GLY A 47 -0.85 -5.52 -0.80
C GLY A 47 -0.04 -6.55 -0.01
N LEU A 48 -0.18 -6.62 1.30
CA LEU A 48 0.62 -7.49 2.17
C LEU A 48 0.10 -8.93 2.17
N THR A 49 1.01 -9.88 2.40
CA THR A 49 0.62 -11.26 2.77
C THR A 49 0.29 -11.33 4.26
N GLU A 50 -0.53 -12.31 4.67
CA GLU A 50 -0.89 -12.45 6.09
C GLU A 50 0.33 -12.69 6.98
N ARG A 51 1.33 -13.43 6.50
CA ARG A 51 2.61 -13.65 7.21
C ARG A 51 3.36 -12.34 7.45
N GLN A 52 3.41 -11.46 6.45
CA GLN A 52 4.04 -10.15 6.58
C GLN A 52 3.25 -9.27 7.56
N LEU A 53 1.92 -9.24 7.44
CA LEU A 53 1.07 -8.47 8.35
C LEU A 53 1.26 -8.92 9.81
N LEU A 54 1.31 -10.23 10.06
CA LEU A 54 1.59 -10.78 11.39
C LEU A 54 2.97 -10.32 11.92
N LYS A 55 3.99 -10.26 11.06
CA LYS A 55 5.31 -9.74 11.44
C LYS A 55 5.22 -8.27 11.87
N TYR A 56 4.51 -7.43 11.12
CA TYR A 56 4.32 -6.01 11.48
C TYR A 56 3.55 -5.84 12.78
N VAL A 57 2.49 -6.62 13.01
CA VAL A 57 1.72 -6.60 14.27
C VAL A 57 2.61 -6.98 15.45
N ARG A 58 3.46 -8.01 15.32
CA ARG A 58 4.41 -8.39 16.37
C ARG A 58 5.44 -7.29 16.66
N ILE A 59 5.90 -6.58 15.63
CA ILE A 59 6.82 -5.45 15.80
C ILE A 59 6.10 -4.29 16.50
N ALA A 60 4.88 -3.95 16.06
CA ALA A 60 4.07 -2.89 16.65
C ALA A 60 3.72 -3.17 18.11
N GLY A 61 3.39 -4.42 18.47
CA GLY A 61 3.07 -4.81 19.84
C GLY A 61 4.28 -4.80 20.80
N LYS A 62 5.50 -4.79 20.27
CA LYS A 62 6.74 -4.62 21.06
C LYS A 62 7.13 -3.14 21.23
N ALA A 63 6.61 -2.26 20.39
CA ALA A 63 6.92 -0.84 20.47
C ALA A 63 6.16 -0.18 21.63
N LYS A 64 6.71 0.90 22.17
CA LYS A 64 6.03 1.71 23.18
C LYS A 64 4.96 2.57 22.49
N GLY A 65 3.75 2.58 23.05
CA GLY A 65 2.62 3.40 22.57
C GLY A 65 1.44 2.58 22.06
N GLU A 66 0.50 3.24 21.39
CA GLU A 66 -0.69 2.59 20.82
C GLU A 66 -0.31 1.69 19.63
N THR A 67 -0.49 0.38 19.79
CA THR A 67 -0.17 -0.65 18.77
C THR A 67 -0.74 -0.31 17.39
N SER A 68 -1.98 0.20 17.34
CA SER A 68 -2.66 0.57 16.10
C SER A 68 -1.93 1.69 15.36
N ARG A 69 -1.51 2.75 16.07
CA ARG A 69 -0.80 3.88 15.47
C ARG A 69 0.58 3.45 14.96
N VAL A 70 1.30 2.67 15.76
CA VAL A 70 2.62 2.16 15.36
C VAL A 70 2.49 1.23 14.15
N LEU A 71 1.49 0.36 14.11
CA LEU A 71 1.25 -0.51 12.96
C LEU A 71 1.02 0.31 11.68
N LEU A 72 0.15 1.32 11.72
CA LEU A 72 -0.11 2.19 10.58
C LEU A 72 1.14 2.95 10.15
N GLN A 73 1.91 3.46 11.09
CA GLN A 73 3.18 4.12 10.81
C GLN A 73 4.17 3.17 10.08
N LEU A 74 4.29 1.92 10.54
CA LEU A 74 5.15 0.93 9.89
C LEU A 74 4.73 0.62 8.45
N LEU A 75 3.42 0.64 8.17
CA LEU A 75 2.88 0.37 6.85
C LEU A 75 3.00 1.59 5.92
N GLU A 76 2.76 2.80 6.43
CA GLU A 76 2.85 4.02 5.64
C GLU A 76 4.31 4.38 5.27
N MET A 77 5.28 4.02 6.11
CA MET A 77 6.72 4.23 5.87
C MET A 77 7.35 3.30 4.82
N ARG A 78 6.56 2.43 4.18
CA ARG A 78 7.08 1.55 3.13
C ARG A 78 7.31 2.32 1.84
N LEU A 79 8.36 1.96 1.13
CA LEU A 79 8.75 2.61 -0.12
C LEU A 79 7.63 2.55 -1.17
N ASP A 80 7.00 1.38 -1.38
CA ASP A 80 5.88 1.26 -2.34
C ASP A 80 4.71 2.19 -2.00
N ASN A 81 4.40 2.33 -0.72
CA ASN A 81 3.33 3.19 -0.25
C ASN A 81 3.70 4.67 -0.34
N ILE A 82 4.94 5.05 -0.03
CA ILE A 82 5.40 6.44 -0.18
C ILE A 82 5.30 6.89 -1.63
N LEU A 83 5.73 6.07 -2.59
CA LEU A 83 5.62 6.40 -4.02
C LEU A 83 4.17 6.62 -4.47
N PHE A 84 3.26 5.77 -3.98
CA PHE A 84 1.83 5.94 -4.23
C PHE A 84 1.29 7.23 -3.61
N ARG A 85 1.69 7.55 -2.37
CA ARG A 85 1.28 8.78 -1.67
C ARG A 85 1.84 10.05 -2.32
N LEU A 86 3.04 9.98 -2.90
CA LEU A 86 3.67 11.06 -3.66
C LEU A 86 3.02 11.28 -5.04
N GLY A 87 2.10 10.41 -5.46
CA GLY A 87 1.46 10.50 -6.77
C GLY A 87 2.36 10.11 -7.95
N MET A 88 3.54 9.54 -7.68
CA MET A 88 4.42 9.00 -8.73
C MET A 88 3.80 7.80 -9.43
N VAL A 89 2.83 7.13 -8.78
CA VAL A 89 2.09 6.00 -9.33
C VAL A 89 0.63 6.05 -8.90
N THR A 90 -0.27 5.65 -9.79
CA THR A 90 -1.72 5.65 -9.56
C THR A 90 -2.21 4.49 -8.69
N THR A 91 -1.46 3.39 -8.58
CA THR A 91 -1.85 2.21 -7.78
C THR A 91 -0.63 1.56 -7.12
N LEU A 92 -0.82 0.93 -5.96
CA LEU A 92 0.25 0.24 -5.21
C LEU A 92 0.88 -0.94 -5.97
N PRO A 93 0.13 -1.78 -6.72
CA PRO A 93 0.74 -2.81 -7.56
C PRO A 93 1.69 -2.22 -8.60
N GLY A 94 1.33 -1.07 -9.19
CA GLY A 94 2.21 -0.34 -10.10
C GLY A 94 3.48 0.17 -9.40
N ALA A 95 3.35 0.69 -8.17
CA ALA A 95 4.51 1.14 -7.39
C ALA A 95 5.46 -0.02 -7.10
N ARG A 96 4.93 -1.19 -6.74
CA ARG A 96 5.74 -2.40 -6.55
C ARG A 96 6.47 -2.81 -7.81
N GLN A 97 5.79 -2.76 -8.96
CA GLN A 97 6.40 -3.06 -10.25
C GLN A 97 7.60 -2.13 -10.49
N LEU A 98 7.42 -0.82 -10.37
CA LEU A 98 8.51 0.15 -10.57
C LEU A 98 9.72 -0.13 -9.67
N VAL A 99 9.47 -0.43 -8.39
CA VAL A 99 10.53 -0.76 -7.43
C VAL A 99 11.24 -2.05 -7.83
N THR A 100 10.51 -3.14 -8.06
CA THR A 100 11.11 -4.44 -8.42
C THR A 100 11.93 -4.38 -9.71
N HIS A 101 11.57 -3.51 -10.64
CA HIS A 101 12.30 -3.30 -11.89
C HIS A 101 13.46 -2.30 -11.78
N ARG A 102 13.85 -1.88 -10.56
CA ARG A 102 15.03 -1.03 -10.29
C ARG A 102 14.95 0.36 -10.93
N HIS A 103 13.76 0.94 -11.02
CA HIS A 103 13.55 2.29 -11.54
C HIS A 103 13.79 3.41 -10.51
N ILE A 104 14.01 3.04 -9.25
CA ILE A 104 13.97 3.97 -8.12
C ILE A 104 15.28 3.90 -7.33
N LEU A 105 15.77 5.08 -6.97
CA LEU A 105 16.92 5.31 -6.14
C LEU A 105 16.46 5.88 -4.79
N VAL A 106 17.06 5.41 -3.72
CA VAL A 106 16.94 6.01 -2.38
C VAL A 106 18.33 6.43 -1.94
N ASN A 107 18.51 7.72 -1.65
CA ASN A 107 19.81 8.30 -1.27
C ASN A 107 20.92 7.92 -2.28
N GLY A 108 20.63 8.01 -3.58
CA GLY A 108 21.56 7.69 -4.67
C GLY A 108 21.84 6.19 -4.91
N ARG A 109 21.18 5.28 -4.18
CA ARG A 109 21.37 3.82 -4.33
C ARG A 109 20.11 3.14 -4.87
N ILE A 110 20.28 2.16 -5.75
CA ILE A 110 19.18 1.37 -6.30
C ILE A 110 18.54 0.52 -5.19
N VAL A 111 17.22 0.64 -5.05
CA VAL A 111 16.43 -0.18 -4.13
C VAL A 111 15.37 -0.95 -4.92
N ASP A 112 15.45 -2.28 -4.90
CA ASP A 112 14.52 -3.18 -5.58
C ASP A 112 13.49 -3.85 -4.65
N ILE A 113 13.49 -3.47 -3.37
CA ILE A 113 12.64 -4.06 -2.34
C ILE A 113 11.47 -3.13 -2.02
N PRO A 114 10.21 -3.47 -2.38
CA PRO A 114 9.05 -2.62 -2.11
C PRO A 114 8.76 -2.43 -0.62
N SER A 115 9.14 -3.43 0.20
CA SER A 115 9.02 -3.39 1.66
C SER A 115 10.15 -2.64 2.35
N TYR A 116 11.01 -1.94 1.62
CA TYR A 116 12.01 -1.05 2.19
C TYR A 116 11.32 -0.02 3.08
N ARG A 117 11.86 0.18 4.29
CA ARG A 117 11.32 1.13 5.26
C ARG A 117 12.10 2.43 5.12
N CYS A 118 11.50 3.43 4.50
CA CYS A 118 12.08 4.76 4.39
C CYS A 118 12.13 5.41 5.76
N LYS A 119 13.19 6.15 6.02
CA LYS A 119 13.37 7.00 7.19
C LYS A 119 13.04 8.44 6.82
N PRO A 120 12.70 9.27 7.82
CA PRO A 120 12.67 10.71 7.61
C PRO A 120 14.00 11.18 7.01
N GLN A 121 13.94 12.18 6.12
CA GLN A 121 15.08 12.73 5.39
C GLN A 121 15.69 11.84 4.28
N ASP A 122 15.08 10.67 3.99
CA ASP A 122 15.47 9.92 2.78
C ASP A 122 15.05 10.68 1.51
N THR A 123 15.95 10.74 0.53
CA THR A 123 15.71 11.32 -0.79
C THR A 123 15.35 10.22 -1.77
N ILE A 124 14.22 10.36 -2.46
CA ILE A 124 13.69 9.37 -3.42
C ILE A 124 13.80 9.97 -4.82
N GLU A 125 14.52 9.28 -5.70
CA GLU A 125 14.78 9.73 -7.07
C GLU A 125 14.46 8.64 -8.09
N ALA A 126 14.15 9.05 -9.31
CA ALA A 126 14.06 8.15 -10.45
C ALA A 126 15.45 7.91 -11.04
N ARG A 127 15.76 6.67 -11.38
CA ARG A 127 17.10 6.26 -11.82
C ARG A 127 17.54 6.88 -13.14
N ASP A 128 16.74 6.65 -14.19
CA ASP A 128 17.08 7.02 -15.58
C ASP A 128 15.94 7.85 -16.20
N ASP A 129 16.20 8.53 -17.32
CA ASP A 129 15.19 9.33 -18.02
C ASP A 129 14.01 8.49 -18.53
N GLN A 130 14.25 7.22 -18.89
CA GLN A 130 13.18 6.27 -19.19
C GLN A 130 12.28 6.01 -17.99
N SER A 131 12.87 5.90 -16.80
CA SER A 131 12.13 5.71 -15.54
C SER A 131 11.31 6.96 -15.22
N ARG A 132 11.86 8.15 -15.46
CA ARG A 132 11.14 9.43 -15.34
C ARG A 132 9.96 9.52 -16.29
N ALA A 133 10.14 9.12 -17.56
CA ALA A 133 9.07 9.11 -18.55
C ALA A 133 7.92 8.16 -18.14
N LEU A 134 8.21 7.02 -17.51
CA LEU A 134 7.19 6.13 -16.97
C LEU A 134 6.42 6.77 -15.81
N ILE A 135 7.12 7.42 -14.88
CA ILE A 135 6.49 8.14 -13.76
C ILE A 135 5.62 9.29 -14.27
N GLN A 136 6.08 10.03 -15.28
CA GLN A 136 5.35 11.15 -15.87
C GLN A 136 4.00 10.72 -16.45
N LYS A 137 3.91 9.50 -17.01
CA LYS A 137 2.63 8.95 -17.50
C LYS A 137 1.60 8.78 -16.38
N TYR A 138 2.03 8.51 -15.16
CA TYR A 138 1.14 8.37 -14.01
C TYR A 138 0.71 9.72 -13.42
N ILE A 139 1.57 10.74 -13.48
CA ILE A 139 1.24 12.10 -13.02
C ILE A 139 0.22 12.76 -13.94
N ALA A 140 0.29 12.47 -15.24
CA ALA A 140 -0.60 13.05 -16.25
C ALA A 140 -2.01 12.41 -16.32
N ALA A 141 -2.30 11.39 -15.51
CA ALA A 141 -3.50 10.55 -15.56
C ALA A 141 -4.39 10.72 -14.32
#